data_AF-A0A7S0GQS1-F1
#
_entry.id   AF-A0A7S0GQS1-F1
#
_cell.length_a   1.000
_cell.length_b   1.000
_cell.length_c   1.000
_cell.angle_alpha   90.00
_cell.angle_beta   90.00
_cell.angle_gamma   90.00
#
_symmetry.space_group_name_H-M   'P 1'
#
loop_
_entity.id
_entity.type
_entity.pdbx_description
1 polymer ?
#
loop_
_entity_poly.entity_id
_entity_poly.type
_entity_poly.pdbx_seq_one_letter_code
_entity_poly.pdbx_strand_id
1 'polypeptide(L)'
;MEGIDALCKFMGGSIRPHLGECERCPDVLKMGYKEAENWTGFTCSRKCVGSLIASLQDGKIPEYAHLIPGRLPPVPDDFRTFLRNVVSKGVELADAEFYEDDIQDAPPDLQRFMSGGRRVCHLKNWKNGAFLGSIFHHIQMNSPTEVELTTWDLFHGHMFVHATQKDNNLSCDLGILFHAREFPKELRRNRLGKVIPIGHGDAGGERDVRIGTQCSIHQGKYYLRNYVWLVSNNAVVVLDTHHPDIREIIQDKEFHTVGSAYFRQIGDINYFPPKGLGGDVHKLFATVERKNLPKHTSFPPPKQAHRSTPDERRKRAQSVERDIHSMQKAHRHRWYAAQVVHYVSHSRETAGFIYATPRGALFSPTLRIKVALKESRERVYKEIQRMSDDMLHGLSRVLSSTSTQSIYKVLQSRVDSCDRPRILGEIKEVLESRDAKKRNSNSQQLEKLKNLNIQLNHANLALKLTSGASGLLSAFRAENLLQASISKYRPKELIAKYGSEDYDLTKAALYQRHAFYAESTLRAILLDAKEGIGPAEAGKKIAMLCAKEAHERWEALRKRREGIVALLNSKGLDDKLMDVIYSYEVSQ
;
A
#
# COMPACT_ATOMS: atom_id res chain seq x y z
N MET A 1 14.71 -13.92 24.69
CA MET A 1 15.38 -14.86 23.75
C MET A 1 14.54 -16.11 23.46
N GLU A 2 13.77 -16.65 24.42
CA GLU A 2 12.94 -17.86 24.21
C GLU A 2 11.86 -17.75 23.12
N GLY A 3 11.27 -16.57 22.89
CA GLY A 3 10.28 -16.37 21.83
C GLY A 3 10.85 -16.43 20.40
N ILE A 4 12.13 -16.07 20.21
CA ILE A 4 12.82 -16.19 18.92
C ILE A 4 13.11 -17.66 18.63
N ASP A 5 13.52 -18.43 19.64
CA ASP A 5 13.74 -19.88 19.49
C ASP A 5 12.44 -20.64 19.28
N ALA A 6 11.31 -20.20 19.85
CA ALA A 6 9.99 -20.74 19.56
C ALA A 6 9.56 -20.44 18.12
N LEU A 7 9.82 -19.24 17.60
CA LEU A 7 9.60 -18.89 16.19
C LEU A 7 10.53 -19.69 15.27
N CYS A 8 11.81 -19.87 15.63
CA CYS A 8 12.76 -20.70 14.87
C CYS A 8 12.35 -22.18 14.87
N LYS A 9 11.86 -22.72 16.01
CA LYS A 9 11.30 -24.08 16.11
C LYS A 9 10.00 -24.22 15.32
N PHE A 10 9.13 -23.22 15.35
CA PHE A 10 7.91 -23.15 14.53
C PHE A 10 8.21 -23.08 13.02
N MET A 11 9.33 -22.44 12.63
CA MET A 11 9.79 -22.29 11.25
C MET A 11 10.77 -23.38 10.78
N GLY A 12 10.91 -24.50 11.49
CA GLY A 12 11.71 -25.65 11.01
C GLY A 12 13.22 -25.53 11.19
N GLY A 13 13.71 -24.72 12.14
CA GLY A 13 15.02 -24.89 12.78
C GLY A 13 16.24 -24.29 12.07
N SER A 14 16.15 -23.78 10.84
CA SER A 14 17.32 -23.30 10.09
C SER A 14 17.33 -21.81 9.73
N ILE A 15 16.23 -21.08 9.95
CA ILE A 15 16.11 -19.67 9.54
C ILE A 15 16.08 -18.76 10.78
N ARG A 16 17.21 -18.10 11.09
CA ARG A 16 17.25 -17.05 12.13
C ARG A 16 16.93 -15.68 11.51
N PRO A 17 15.79 -15.04 11.84
CA PRO A 17 15.56 -13.67 11.44
C PRO A 17 16.56 -12.74 12.14
N HIS A 18 17.12 -11.78 11.40
CA HIS A 18 17.75 -10.61 12.00
C HIS A 18 16.65 -9.67 12.47
N LEU A 19 16.62 -9.42 13.78
CA LEU A 19 15.74 -8.46 14.41
C LEU A 19 16.52 -7.17 14.62
N GLY A 20 16.21 -6.14 13.83
CA GLY A 20 16.70 -4.79 14.06
C GLY A 20 15.61 -3.94 14.72
N GLU A 21 15.95 -3.16 15.74
CA GLU A 21 15.05 -2.13 16.26
C GLU A 21 14.76 -1.10 15.16
N CYS A 22 13.50 -0.71 14.99
CA CYS A 22 13.14 0.41 14.14
C CYS A 22 13.56 1.71 14.86
N GLU A 23 14.57 2.42 14.34
CA GLU A 23 15.02 3.73 14.85
C GLU A 23 13.87 4.76 15.02
N ARG A 24 12.71 4.54 14.39
CA ARG A 24 11.53 5.41 14.47
C ARG A 24 10.44 4.89 15.41
N CYS A 25 10.43 3.61 15.78
CA CYS A 25 9.39 2.97 16.59
C CYS A 25 10.04 1.82 17.40
N PRO A 26 10.45 2.06 18.66
CA PRO A 26 11.16 1.07 19.47
C PRO A 26 10.40 -0.26 19.64
N ASP A 27 9.07 -0.22 19.59
CA ASP A 27 8.19 -1.39 19.78
C ASP A 27 7.93 -2.19 18.49
N VAL A 28 8.55 -1.82 17.36
CA VAL A 28 8.32 -2.45 16.05
C VAL A 28 9.62 -3.01 15.50
N LEU A 29 9.68 -4.35 15.36
CA LEU A 29 10.82 -5.06 14.82
C LEU A 29 10.93 -4.92 13.30
N LYS A 30 12.13 -4.63 12.81
CA LYS A 30 12.52 -5.00 11.45
C LYS A 30 12.93 -6.46 11.45
N MET A 31 12.12 -7.34 10.86
CA MET A 31 12.55 -8.69 10.50
C MET A 31 13.20 -8.66 9.12
N GLY A 32 14.48 -9.04 9.04
CA GLY A 32 15.16 -9.37 7.79
C GLY A 32 15.62 -10.84 7.81
N TYR A 33 15.63 -11.50 6.65
CA TYR A 33 16.20 -12.85 6.51
C TYR A 33 17.58 -12.77 5.86
N LYS A 34 18.60 -13.33 6.53
CA LYS A 34 20.01 -13.21 6.10
C LYS A 34 20.36 -14.02 4.85
N GLU A 35 19.58 -15.06 4.52
CA GLU A 35 19.87 -15.98 3.40
C GLU A 35 18.93 -15.81 2.19
N ALA A 36 17.94 -14.93 2.31
CA ALA A 36 17.06 -14.57 1.21
C ALA A 36 17.30 -13.10 0.90
N GLU A 37 18.35 -12.80 0.11
CA GLU A 37 18.77 -11.45 -0.28
C GLU A 37 17.64 -10.61 -0.92
N ASN A 38 16.54 -11.25 -1.33
CA ASN A 38 15.34 -10.62 -1.89
C ASN A 38 14.26 -10.27 -0.83
N TRP A 39 14.44 -10.65 0.44
CA TRP A 39 13.46 -10.48 1.52
C TRP A 39 13.96 -9.50 2.58
N THR A 40 14.27 -8.30 2.12
CA THR A 40 14.54 -7.17 3.02
C THR A 40 13.22 -6.64 3.60
N GLY A 41 12.99 -6.95 4.89
CA GLY A 41 12.22 -6.12 5.80
C GLY A 41 10.71 -6.39 5.88
N PHE A 42 10.28 -6.94 7.01
CA PHE A 42 9.09 -6.41 7.67
C PHE A 42 9.43 -4.95 8.05
N THR A 43 9.25 -4.01 7.14
CA THR A 43 9.51 -2.61 7.43
C THR A 43 8.41 -2.07 8.32
N CYS A 44 8.86 -1.45 9.40
CA CYS A 44 8.13 -0.67 10.40
C CYS A 44 6.93 0.08 9.79
N SER A 45 5.71 -0.41 10.02
CA SER A 45 4.51 0.42 9.86
C SER A 45 4.66 1.63 10.79
N ARG A 46 4.13 2.81 10.42
CA ARG A 46 4.17 3.97 11.32
C ARG A 46 3.63 3.61 12.70
N LYS A 47 4.14 4.27 13.75
CA LYS A 47 3.79 4.02 15.17
C LYS A 47 2.28 3.84 15.39
N CYS A 48 1.45 4.65 14.73
CA CYS A 48 0.00 4.60 14.83
C CYS A 48 -0.64 3.32 14.21
N VAL A 49 -0.09 2.77 13.12
CA VAL A 49 -0.58 1.48 12.58
C VAL A 49 -0.18 0.33 13.49
N GLY A 50 1.07 0.30 13.97
CA GLY A 50 1.51 -0.73 14.90
C GLY A 50 0.68 -0.74 16.18
N SER A 51 0.45 0.44 16.76
CA SER A 51 -0.41 0.61 17.94
C SER A 51 -1.87 0.23 17.68
N LEU A 52 -2.42 0.58 16.51
CA LEU A 52 -3.76 0.16 16.10
C LEU A 52 -3.87 -1.36 16.07
N ILE A 53 -2.99 -2.05 15.33
CA ILE A 53 -3.08 -3.50 15.19
C ILE A 53 -2.86 -4.21 16.52
N ALA A 54 -1.85 -3.80 17.29
CA ALA A 54 -1.58 -4.36 18.61
C ALA A 54 -2.78 -4.21 19.57
N SER A 55 -3.43 -3.04 19.56
CA SER A 55 -4.63 -2.80 20.37
C SER A 55 -5.77 -3.73 19.97
N LEU A 56 -6.03 -3.87 18.66
CA LEU A 56 -7.09 -4.73 18.15
C LEU A 56 -6.82 -6.23 18.42
N GLN A 57 -5.55 -6.66 18.38
CA GLN A 57 -5.13 -8.01 18.77
C GLN A 57 -5.38 -8.27 20.26
N ASP A 58 -5.18 -7.25 21.11
CA ASP A 58 -5.48 -7.29 22.55
C ASP A 58 -6.99 -7.14 22.85
N GLY A 59 -7.85 -7.06 21.83
CA GLY A 59 -9.30 -6.86 22.00
C GLY A 59 -9.69 -5.45 22.46
N LYS A 60 -8.76 -4.49 22.37
CA LYS A 60 -8.98 -3.08 22.70
C LYS A 60 -9.32 -2.29 21.45
N ILE A 61 -10.27 -1.38 21.56
CA ILE A 61 -10.64 -0.45 20.47
C ILE A 61 -10.02 0.91 20.80
N PRO A 62 -9.05 1.40 20.00
CA PRO A 62 -8.50 2.75 20.17
C PRO A 62 -9.58 3.83 20.03
N GLU A 63 -9.37 5.00 20.63
CA GLU A 63 -10.36 6.11 20.61
C GLU A 63 -10.72 6.59 19.19
N TYR A 64 -9.79 6.46 18.24
CA TYR A 64 -9.96 6.78 16.83
C TYR A 64 -10.58 5.63 16.00
N ALA A 65 -11.11 4.60 16.65
CA ALA A 65 -11.75 3.48 15.98
C ALA A 65 -13.10 3.15 16.63
N HIS A 66 -14.02 2.59 15.84
CA HIS A 66 -15.29 2.10 16.32
C HIS A 66 -15.54 0.69 15.84
N LEU A 67 -15.92 -0.20 16.75
CA LEU A 67 -16.34 -1.55 16.39
C LEU A 67 -17.65 -1.50 15.60
N ILE A 68 -17.68 -2.15 14.44
CA ILE A 68 -18.92 -2.34 13.69
C ILE A 68 -19.74 -3.43 14.38
N PRO A 69 -21.01 -3.17 14.72
CA PRO A 69 -21.84 -4.13 15.41
C PRO A 69 -22.23 -5.32 14.52
N GLY A 70 -22.45 -6.47 15.14
CA GLY A 70 -22.86 -7.71 14.47
C GLY A 70 -21.75 -8.76 14.50
N ARG A 71 -22.06 -9.95 13.98
CA ARG A 71 -21.14 -11.09 13.99
C ARG A 71 -20.89 -11.55 12.57
N LEU A 72 -19.61 -11.60 12.18
CA LEU A 72 -19.18 -12.24 10.96
C LEU A 72 -19.29 -13.78 11.07
N PRO A 73 -19.44 -14.49 9.95
CA PRO A 73 -19.28 -15.94 9.95
C PRO A 73 -17.88 -16.34 10.46
N PRO A 74 -17.68 -17.58 10.93
CA PRO A 74 -16.37 -18.05 11.33
C PRO A 74 -15.33 -17.89 10.20
N VAL A 75 -14.14 -17.42 10.54
CA VAL A 75 -13.02 -17.29 9.59
C VAL A 75 -12.63 -18.67 9.06
N PRO A 76 -12.59 -18.89 7.74
CA PRO A 76 -12.05 -20.12 7.17
C PRO A 76 -10.60 -20.35 7.60
N ASP A 77 -10.25 -21.60 7.92
CA ASP A 77 -8.88 -21.96 8.38
C ASP A 77 -7.80 -21.67 7.33
N ASP A 78 -8.18 -21.56 6.06
CA ASP A 78 -7.30 -21.20 4.97
C ASP A 78 -6.63 -19.83 5.18
N PHE A 79 -7.29 -18.85 5.81
CA PHE A 79 -6.68 -17.55 6.12
C PHE A 79 -5.56 -17.67 7.15
N ARG A 80 -5.74 -18.52 8.18
CA ARG A 80 -4.69 -18.80 9.18
C ARG A 80 -3.55 -19.60 8.56
N THR A 81 -3.87 -20.57 7.70
CA THR A 81 -2.87 -21.34 6.95
C THR A 81 -2.09 -20.45 6.01
N PHE A 82 -2.77 -19.54 5.31
CA PHE A 82 -2.15 -18.53 4.46
C PHE A 82 -1.19 -17.64 5.26
N LEU A 83 -1.62 -17.08 6.39
CA LEU A 83 -0.75 -16.29 7.27
C LEU A 83 0.49 -17.08 7.72
N ARG A 84 0.30 -18.33 8.19
CA ARG A 84 1.41 -19.20 8.57
C ARG A 84 2.39 -19.41 7.42
N ASN A 85 1.88 -19.62 6.20
CA ASN A 85 2.71 -19.78 5.01
C ASN A 85 3.42 -18.48 4.64
N VAL A 86 2.79 -17.32 4.74
CA VAL A 86 3.45 -16.02 4.48
C VAL A 86 4.64 -15.84 5.40
N VAL A 87 4.48 -16.16 6.70
CA VAL A 87 5.53 -16.00 7.71
C VAL A 87 6.64 -17.05 7.55
N SER A 88 6.29 -18.32 7.34
CA SER A 88 7.27 -19.42 7.34
C SER A 88 7.89 -19.71 5.98
N LYS A 89 7.15 -19.47 4.88
CA LYS A 89 7.53 -19.86 3.52
C LYS A 89 7.59 -18.69 2.52
N GLY A 90 7.08 -17.52 2.91
CA GLY A 90 6.98 -16.33 2.07
C GLY A 90 5.65 -16.19 1.32
N VAL A 91 5.35 -14.96 0.89
CA VAL A 91 4.09 -14.58 0.23
C VAL A 91 3.86 -15.36 -1.07
N GLU A 92 4.89 -15.61 -1.89
CA GLU A 92 4.69 -16.27 -3.18
C GLU A 92 4.14 -17.69 -3.06
N LEU A 93 4.63 -18.48 -2.09
CA LEU A 93 4.12 -19.82 -1.87
C LEU A 93 2.77 -19.78 -1.16
N ALA A 94 2.60 -18.88 -0.20
CA ALA A 94 1.31 -18.68 0.44
C ALA A 94 0.23 -18.39 -0.61
N ASP A 95 0.53 -17.51 -1.57
CA ASP A 95 -0.35 -17.18 -2.68
C ASP A 95 -0.60 -18.39 -3.57
N ALA A 96 0.43 -19.19 -3.86
CA ALA A 96 0.29 -20.43 -4.63
C ALA A 96 -0.63 -21.48 -3.97
N GLU A 97 -0.70 -21.50 -2.64
CA GLU A 97 -1.59 -22.39 -1.90
C GLU A 97 -3.01 -21.81 -1.76
N PHE A 98 -3.16 -20.48 -1.71
CA PHE A 98 -4.43 -19.79 -1.43
C PHE A 98 -5.23 -19.42 -2.68
N TYR A 99 -4.56 -19.05 -3.77
CA TYR A 99 -5.17 -18.65 -5.04
C TYR A 99 -5.04 -19.75 -6.09
N GLU A 100 -6.00 -19.80 -7.01
CA GLU A 100 -5.89 -20.63 -8.20
C GLU A 100 -4.67 -20.22 -9.03
N ASP A 101 -4.04 -21.18 -9.71
CA ASP A 101 -2.90 -20.89 -10.59
C ASP A 101 -3.33 -20.33 -11.96
N ASP A 102 -4.53 -19.79 -12.04
CA ASP A 102 -5.08 -19.15 -13.24
C ASP A 102 -5.17 -17.64 -13.01
N ILE A 103 -4.22 -16.92 -13.61
CA ILE A 103 -4.30 -15.47 -13.70
C ILE A 103 -5.07 -15.14 -14.97
N GLN A 104 -6.15 -14.39 -14.80
CA GLN A 104 -6.97 -13.90 -15.90
C GLN A 104 -6.94 -12.38 -15.93
N ASP A 105 -7.27 -11.77 -17.06
CA ASP A 105 -7.65 -10.37 -17.06
C ASP A 105 -9.05 -10.23 -16.44
N ALA A 106 -9.23 -9.23 -15.59
CA ALA A 106 -10.55 -8.86 -15.11
C ALA A 106 -11.46 -8.55 -16.30
N PRO A 107 -12.78 -8.76 -16.18
CA PRO A 107 -13.74 -8.40 -17.22
C PRO A 107 -13.51 -6.95 -17.71
N PRO A 108 -13.49 -6.69 -19.03
CA PRO A 108 -13.11 -5.38 -19.57
C PRO A 108 -13.90 -4.18 -19.01
N ASP A 109 -15.17 -4.41 -18.66
CA ASP A 109 -16.06 -3.45 -18.01
C ASP A 109 -15.69 -3.15 -16.55
N LEU A 110 -15.03 -4.09 -15.86
CA LEU A 110 -14.56 -3.96 -14.48
C LEU A 110 -13.11 -3.46 -14.36
N GLN A 111 -12.28 -3.65 -15.39
CA GLN A 111 -10.84 -3.31 -15.36
C GLN A 111 -10.54 -1.88 -14.91
N ARG A 112 -11.41 -0.91 -15.24
CA ARG A 112 -11.24 0.50 -14.86
C ARG A 112 -11.47 0.77 -13.37
N PHE A 113 -12.10 -0.17 -12.67
CA PHE A 113 -12.39 -0.07 -11.24
C PHE A 113 -11.42 -0.89 -10.39
N MET A 114 -10.74 -1.88 -10.95
CA MET A 114 -9.85 -2.77 -10.21
C MET A 114 -8.73 -2.03 -9.45
N SER A 115 -8.56 -2.36 -8.16
CA SER A 115 -7.33 -2.12 -7.42
C SER A 115 -6.30 -3.22 -7.68
N GLY A 116 -5.03 -2.84 -7.72
CA GLY A 116 -3.90 -3.77 -7.84
C GLY A 116 -3.60 -4.24 -9.27
N GLY A 117 -4.29 -3.66 -10.26
CA GLY A 117 -4.05 -3.91 -11.69
C GLY A 117 -5.18 -4.70 -12.36
N ARG A 118 -4.99 -4.99 -13.65
CA ARG A 118 -6.00 -5.66 -14.48
C ARG A 118 -6.03 -7.18 -14.33
N ARG A 119 -4.95 -7.77 -13.83
CA ARG A 119 -4.78 -9.22 -13.71
C ARG A 119 -5.26 -9.70 -12.36
N VAL A 120 -6.10 -10.72 -12.35
CA VAL A 120 -6.80 -11.24 -11.17
C VAL A 120 -6.59 -12.73 -11.02
N CYS A 121 -6.69 -13.22 -9.79
CA CYS A 121 -6.78 -14.63 -9.46
C CYS A 121 -8.08 -14.90 -8.71
N HIS A 122 -8.60 -16.11 -8.87
CA HIS A 122 -9.65 -16.64 -8.01
C HIS A 122 -9.04 -17.32 -6.77
N LEU A 123 -9.84 -17.46 -5.72
CA LEU A 123 -9.47 -18.19 -4.51
C LEU A 123 -9.72 -19.68 -4.74
N LYS A 124 -8.77 -20.56 -4.40
CA LYS A 124 -8.93 -22.01 -4.60
C LYS A 124 -10.16 -22.58 -3.89
N ASN A 125 -10.43 -22.05 -2.70
CA ASN A 125 -11.58 -22.42 -1.90
C ASN A 125 -12.63 -21.31 -1.97
N TRP A 126 -13.75 -21.61 -2.62
CA TRP A 126 -14.87 -20.68 -2.76
C TRP A 126 -15.40 -20.16 -1.42
N LYS A 127 -15.24 -20.91 -0.32
CA LYS A 127 -15.61 -20.46 1.03
C LYS A 127 -14.83 -19.22 1.46
N ASN A 128 -13.59 -19.05 0.99
CA ASN A 128 -12.80 -17.85 1.27
C ASN A 128 -13.40 -16.63 0.55
N GLY A 129 -13.84 -16.81 -0.70
CA GLY A 129 -14.55 -15.76 -1.44
C GLY A 129 -15.88 -15.39 -0.81
N ALA A 130 -16.67 -16.39 -0.42
CA ALA A 130 -17.93 -16.20 0.29
C ALA A 130 -17.74 -15.46 1.63
N PHE A 131 -16.71 -15.83 2.40
CA PHE A 131 -16.34 -15.14 3.63
C PHE A 131 -15.95 -13.67 3.38
N LEU A 132 -15.10 -13.39 2.39
CA LEU A 132 -14.73 -12.01 2.03
C LEU A 132 -15.94 -11.19 1.61
N GLY A 133 -16.80 -11.73 0.75
CA GLY A 133 -18.07 -11.12 0.38
C GLY A 133 -18.92 -10.78 1.61
N SER A 134 -18.96 -11.68 2.60
CA SER A 134 -19.71 -11.47 3.83
C SER A 134 -19.21 -10.28 4.66
N ILE A 135 -17.90 -9.96 4.61
CA ILE A 135 -17.34 -8.77 5.26
C ILE A 135 -17.87 -7.50 4.60
N PHE A 136 -17.89 -7.43 3.26
CA PHE A 136 -18.43 -6.28 2.54
C PHE A 136 -19.90 -6.04 2.86
N HIS A 137 -20.71 -7.10 2.84
CA HIS A 137 -22.13 -7.02 3.22
C HIS A 137 -22.30 -6.64 4.70
N HIS A 138 -21.43 -7.13 5.58
CA HIS A 138 -21.44 -6.73 6.99
C HIS A 138 -21.16 -5.24 7.16
N ILE A 139 -20.21 -4.67 6.40
CA ILE A 139 -19.91 -3.22 6.40
C ILE A 139 -21.13 -2.42 5.92
N GLN A 140 -21.71 -2.75 4.75
CA GLN A 140 -22.90 -2.05 4.26
C GLN A 140 -24.03 -2.02 5.29
N MET A 141 -24.27 -3.15 5.96
CA MET A 141 -25.43 -3.30 6.84
C MET A 141 -25.25 -2.64 8.21
N ASN A 142 -24.01 -2.49 8.68
CA ASN A 142 -23.73 -2.12 10.08
C ASN A 142 -22.84 -0.89 10.24
N SER A 143 -22.33 -0.30 9.15
CA SER A 143 -21.50 0.90 9.22
C SER A 143 -22.24 2.09 9.84
N PRO A 144 -21.56 2.93 10.64
CA PRO A 144 -22.16 4.17 11.16
C PRO A 144 -22.38 5.26 10.09
N THR A 145 -21.80 5.10 8.90
CA THR A 145 -22.09 5.90 7.71
C THR A 145 -22.87 5.06 6.70
N GLU A 146 -23.68 5.71 5.88
CA GLU A 146 -24.34 5.06 4.76
C GLU A 146 -23.28 4.61 3.74
N VAL A 147 -23.37 3.33 3.35
CA VAL A 147 -22.48 2.62 2.46
C VAL A 147 -23.33 1.71 1.60
N GLU A 148 -23.28 1.84 0.27
CA GLU A 148 -24.08 1.03 -0.65
C GLU A 148 -23.19 0.17 -1.57
N LEU A 149 -23.28 -1.17 -1.46
CA LEU A 149 -22.64 -2.08 -2.40
C LEU A 149 -23.36 -2.03 -3.76
N THR A 150 -22.78 -1.31 -4.70
CA THR A 150 -23.25 -1.29 -6.10
C THR A 150 -22.28 -2.03 -7.01
N THR A 151 -22.75 -2.45 -8.19
CA THR A 151 -21.97 -3.26 -9.16
C THR A 151 -20.78 -2.53 -9.78
N TRP A 152 -20.64 -1.23 -9.53
CA TRP A 152 -19.58 -0.36 -10.04
C TRP A 152 -18.85 0.39 -8.93
N ASP A 153 -19.31 0.22 -7.68
CA ASP A 153 -18.61 0.81 -6.56
C ASP A 153 -17.38 -0.04 -6.24
N LEU A 154 -16.25 0.64 -6.10
CA LEU A 154 -15.00 -0.02 -5.80
C LEU A 154 -14.91 -0.26 -4.29
N PHE A 155 -15.53 -1.36 -3.87
CA PHE A 155 -15.19 -1.99 -2.61
C PHE A 155 -13.95 -2.84 -2.82
N HIS A 156 -12.81 -2.25 -2.49
CA HIS A 156 -11.55 -2.97 -2.44
C HIS A 156 -11.00 -3.00 -1.03
N GLY A 157 -10.31 -4.09 -0.74
CA GLY A 157 -9.55 -4.31 0.48
C GLY A 157 -8.08 -4.54 0.15
N HIS A 158 -7.20 -3.90 0.89
CA HIS A 158 -5.76 -4.15 0.86
C HIS A 158 -5.44 -5.20 1.92
N MET A 159 -5.13 -6.43 1.50
CA MET A 159 -4.66 -7.47 2.40
C MET A 159 -3.26 -7.11 2.90
N PHE A 160 -3.01 -7.24 4.20
CA PHE A 160 -1.72 -6.96 4.80
C PHE A 160 -1.35 -7.98 5.88
N VAL A 161 -0.06 -8.17 6.11
CA VAL A 161 0.44 -8.93 7.27
C VAL A 161 1.12 -7.97 8.22
N HIS A 162 0.77 -8.05 9.50
CA HIS A 162 1.39 -7.25 10.55
C HIS A 162 2.05 -8.17 11.58
N ALA A 163 3.24 -7.77 12.05
CA ALA A 163 3.96 -8.49 13.08
C ALA A 163 4.18 -7.55 14.28
N THR A 164 3.75 -7.98 15.46
CA THR A 164 3.85 -7.24 16.71
C THR A 164 4.82 -7.97 17.63
N GLN A 165 5.74 -7.25 18.27
CA GLN A 165 6.55 -7.82 19.35
C GLN A 165 5.99 -7.37 20.69
N LYS A 166 5.67 -8.33 21.56
CA LYS A 166 5.21 -8.05 22.93
C LYS A 166 5.91 -9.01 23.88
N ASP A 167 6.60 -8.48 24.88
CA ASP A 167 7.30 -9.28 25.90
C ASP A 167 8.24 -10.36 25.33
N ASN A 168 9.01 -10.02 24.29
CA ASN A 168 9.85 -10.93 23.51
C ASN A 168 9.13 -12.01 22.68
N ASN A 169 7.80 -12.01 22.66
CA ASN A 169 7.00 -12.86 21.78
C ASN A 169 6.63 -12.11 20.51
N LEU A 170 6.91 -12.72 19.36
CA LEU A 170 6.47 -12.22 18.07
C LEU A 170 5.08 -12.80 17.76
N SER A 171 4.08 -11.94 17.61
CA SER A 171 2.78 -12.31 17.06
C SER A 171 2.65 -11.79 15.64
N CYS A 172 2.01 -12.57 14.77
CA CYS A 172 1.70 -12.15 13.41
C CYS A 172 0.19 -12.24 13.19
N ASP A 173 -0.35 -11.33 12.41
CA ASP A 173 -1.76 -11.32 12.04
C ASP A 173 -1.96 -10.92 10.58
N LEU A 174 -3.07 -11.38 10.03
CA LEU A 174 -3.52 -11.07 8.68
C LEU A 174 -4.70 -10.11 8.81
N GLY A 175 -4.61 -8.99 8.11
CA GLY A 175 -5.66 -8.00 8.09
C GLY A 175 -6.04 -7.57 6.68
N ILE A 176 -7.15 -6.86 6.60
CA ILE A 176 -7.61 -6.21 5.38
C ILE A 176 -8.02 -4.78 5.72
N LEU A 177 -7.43 -3.81 5.02
CA LEU A 177 -7.85 -2.41 5.05
C LEU A 177 -8.82 -2.19 3.89
N PHE A 178 -10.09 -1.94 4.20
CA PHE A 178 -11.11 -1.65 3.19
C PHE A 178 -11.33 -0.15 3.05
N HIS A 179 -11.58 0.27 1.81
CA HIS A 179 -12.08 1.61 1.50
C HIS A 179 -13.47 1.47 0.89
N ALA A 180 -14.50 1.99 1.57
CA ALA A 180 -15.83 2.12 0.99
C ALA A 180 -15.84 3.36 0.09
N ARG A 181 -15.37 3.19 -1.14
CA ARG A 181 -15.03 4.32 -2.02
C ARG A 181 -16.06 4.49 -3.14
N GLU A 182 -17.29 4.84 -2.76
CA GLU A 182 -18.27 5.37 -3.72
C GLU A 182 -17.62 6.57 -4.44
N PHE A 183 -17.59 6.54 -5.78
CA PHE A 183 -17.11 7.66 -6.57
C PHE A 183 -17.93 8.91 -6.21
N PRO A 184 -17.33 9.91 -5.53
CA PRO A 184 -18.11 11.01 -5.02
C PRO A 184 -18.45 11.97 -6.15
N LYS A 185 -19.50 12.78 -5.95
CA LYS A 185 -19.89 13.85 -6.88
C LYS A 185 -18.71 14.77 -7.21
N GLU A 186 -17.78 14.93 -6.27
CA GLU A 186 -16.62 15.81 -6.35
C GLU A 186 -15.38 15.20 -7.01
N LEU A 187 -15.50 14.10 -7.77
CA LEU A 187 -14.37 13.44 -8.44
C LEU A 187 -13.54 14.42 -9.30
N ARG A 188 -12.21 14.40 -9.11
CA ARG A 188 -11.22 15.17 -9.85
C ARG A 188 -10.11 14.24 -10.35
N ARG A 189 -9.50 14.58 -11.50
CA ARG A 189 -8.33 13.83 -12.06
C ARG A 189 -7.04 14.02 -11.26
N ASN A 190 -6.93 15.14 -10.56
CA ASN A 190 -5.83 15.42 -9.66
C ASN A 190 -6.33 16.39 -8.57
N ARG A 191 -5.55 16.53 -7.50
CA ARG A 191 -5.92 17.30 -6.29
C ARG A 191 -6.27 18.77 -6.55
N LEU A 192 -5.70 19.38 -7.60
CA LEU A 192 -5.95 20.78 -7.97
C LEU A 192 -6.88 20.91 -9.20
N GLY A 193 -7.38 19.79 -9.70
CA GLY A 193 -8.21 19.74 -10.90
C GLY A 193 -9.62 20.25 -10.63
N LYS A 194 -10.31 20.64 -11.71
CA LYS A 194 -11.74 20.92 -11.64
C LYS A 194 -12.51 19.63 -11.33
N VAL A 195 -13.58 19.76 -10.55
CA VAL A 195 -14.56 18.69 -10.37
C VAL A 195 -15.11 18.35 -11.75
N ILE A 196 -15.05 17.07 -12.12
CA ILE A 196 -15.55 16.59 -13.41
C ILE A 196 -17.07 16.45 -13.29
N PRO A 197 -17.88 17.13 -14.11
CA PRO A 197 -19.34 16.99 -14.04
C PRO A 197 -19.78 15.53 -14.21
N ILE A 198 -20.88 15.14 -13.56
CA ILE A 198 -21.45 13.81 -13.73
C ILE A 198 -21.92 13.65 -15.18
N GLY A 199 -21.59 12.53 -15.80
CA GLY A 199 -21.91 12.25 -17.21
C GLY A 199 -20.93 12.90 -18.21
N HIS A 200 -19.87 13.56 -17.73
CA HIS A 200 -18.86 14.14 -18.62
C HIS A 200 -18.02 13.06 -19.29
N GLY A 201 -17.56 13.28 -20.53
CA GLY A 201 -16.77 12.31 -21.30
C GLY A 201 -15.52 11.81 -20.56
N ASP A 202 -14.83 12.72 -19.86
CA ASP A 202 -13.66 12.39 -19.03
C ASP A 202 -13.95 11.48 -17.83
N ALA A 203 -15.21 11.41 -17.40
CA ALA A 203 -15.70 10.50 -16.37
C ALA A 203 -16.44 9.29 -16.96
N GLY A 204 -16.43 9.13 -18.29
CA GLY A 204 -17.05 8.00 -18.99
C GLY A 204 -18.35 8.32 -19.71
N GLY A 205 -18.78 9.59 -19.77
CA GLY A 205 -19.99 9.97 -20.50
C GLY A 205 -21.24 9.34 -19.88
N GLU A 206 -22.07 8.72 -20.71
CA GLU A 206 -23.23 7.92 -20.28
C GLU A 206 -22.84 6.70 -19.41
N ARG A 207 -21.56 6.30 -19.40
CA ARG A 207 -21.03 5.21 -18.57
C ARG A 207 -20.36 5.71 -17.30
N ASP A 208 -20.59 6.96 -16.91
CA ASP A 208 -20.13 7.54 -15.65
C ASP A 208 -20.85 6.86 -14.48
N VAL A 209 -20.08 6.22 -13.61
CA VAL A 209 -20.58 5.45 -12.45
C VAL A 209 -21.20 6.31 -11.37
N ARG A 210 -21.02 7.63 -11.44
CA ARG A 210 -21.63 8.58 -10.52
C ARG A 210 -23.07 8.91 -10.91
N ILE A 211 -23.53 8.51 -12.10
CA ILE A 211 -24.92 8.73 -12.49
C ILE A 211 -25.84 8.00 -11.49
N GLY A 212 -26.63 8.79 -10.75
CA GLY A 212 -27.52 8.29 -9.70
C GLY A 212 -26.93 8.25 -8.28
N THR A 213 -25.62 8.50 -8.11
CA THR A 213 -25.00 8.50 -6.77
C THR A 213 -25.46 9.66 -5.90
N GLN A 214 -25.65 9.41 -4.61
CA GLN A 214 -25.85 10.46 -3.60
C GLN A 214 -24.60 10.75 -2.77
N CYS A 215 -23.52 9.98 -2.97
CA CYS A 215 -22.25 10.12 -2.27
C CYS A 215 -21.63 11.50 -2.49
N SER A 216 -21.23 12.16 -1.40
CA SER A 216 -20.46 13.40 -1.45
C SER A 216 -19.40 13.39 -0.37
N ILE A 217 -18.20 13.90 -0.70
CA ILE A 217 -17.12 14.07 0.29
C ILE A 217 -17.48 15.06 1.40
N HIS A 218 -18.51 15.88 1.18
CA HIS A 218 -19.01 16.87 2.13
C HIS A 218 -20.05 16.31 3.10
N GLN A 219 -20.46 15.05 2.95
CA GLN A 219 -21.33 14.40 3.92
C GLN A 219 -20.64 14.35 5.29
N GLY A 220 -21.38 14.67 6.35
CA GLY A 220 -20.83 14.83 7.70
C GLY A 220 -20.19 13.59 8.30
N LYS A 221 -20.30 12.41 7.67
CA LYS A 221 -19.66 11.15 8.12
C LYS A 221 -18.75 10.52 7.06
N TYR A 222 -18.43 11.22 5.98
CA TYR A 222 -17.61 10.67 4.88
C TYR A 222 -16.23 10.19 5.36
N TYR A 223 -15.68 10.84 6.39
CA TYR A 223 -14.41 10.51 7.03
C TYR A 223 -14.38 9.13 7.72
N LEU A 224 -15.54 8.47 7.90
CA LEU A 224 -15.75 7.13 8.48
C LEU A 224 -15.91 6.04 7.42
N ARG A 225 -15.05 6.02 6.38
CA ARG A 225 -15.12 5.06 5.26
C ARG A 225 -13.88 4.18 5.10
N ASN A 226 -13.03 4.14 6.13
CA ASN A 226 -11.87 3.26 6.19
C ASN A 226 -12.12 2.19 7.25
N TYR A 227 -12.03 0.93 6.86
CA TYR A 227 -12.34 -0.20 7.75
C TYR A 227 -11.15 -1.13 7.85
N VAL A 228 -10.94 -1.73 9.02
CA VAL A 228 -9.91 -2.73 9.25
C VAL A 228 -10.57 -3.99 9.80
N TRP A 229 -10.28 -5.12 9.17
CA TRP A 229 -10.60 -6.45 9.69
C TRP A 229 -9.30 -7.20 10.01
N LEU A 230 -9.32 -8.01 11.07
CA LEU A 230 -8.20 -8.88 11.46
C LEU A 230 -8.66 -10.34 11.63
N VAL A 231 -7.81 -11.27 11.22
CA VAL A 231 -8.03 -12.71 11.38
C VAL A 231 -8.12 -13.11 12.85
N SER A 232 -7.29 -12.52 13.72
CA SER A 232 -7.20 -12.90 15.13
C SER A 232 -8.51 -12.71 15.90
N ASN A 233 -9.20 -11.60 15.67
CA ASN A 233 -10.42 -11.24 16.41
C ASN A 233 -11.71 -11.38 15.57
N ASN A 234 -11.59 -11.58 14.25
CA ASN A 234 -12.70 -11.65 13.30
C ASN A 234 -13.71 -10.49 13.46
N ALA A 235 -13.21 -9.29 13.71
CA ALA A 235 -13.99 -8.09 13.92
C ALA A 235 -13.65 -7.04 12.88
N VAL A 236 -14.63 -6.20 12.52
CA VAL A 236 -14.42 -5.05 11.65
C VAL A 236 -14.49 -3.79 12.49
N VAL A 237 -13.48 -2.94 12.39
CA VAL A 237 -13.51 -1.60 12.97
C VAL A 237 -13.51 -0.55 11.87
N VAL A 238 -14.21 0.55 12.09
CA VAL A 238 -14.14 1.76 11.25
C VAL A 238 -13.19 2.77 11.89
N LEU A 239 -12.38 3.45 11.09
CA LEU A 239 -11.39 4.41 11.55
C LEU A 239 -11.92 5.85 11.40
N ASP A 240 -11.83 6.63 12.48
CA ASP A 240 -12.13 8.06 12.49
C ASP A 240 -10.91 8.86 12.02
N THR A 241 -10.93 9.25 10.74
CA THR A 241 -9.83 10.02 10.14
C THR A 241 -9.76 11.49 10.56
N HIS A 242 -10.71 12.02 11.34
CA HIS A 242 -10.58 13.34 11.94
C HIS A 242 -9.74 13.34 13.21
N HIS A 243 -9.65 12.19 13.88
CA HIS A 243 -8.88 12.04 15.12
C HIS A 243 -7.39 12.35 14.90
N PRO A 244 -6.74 13.13 15.78
CA PRO A 244 -5.35 13.56 15.59
C PRO A 244 -4.36 12.40 15.42
N ASP A 245 -4.52 11.32 16.18
CA ASP A 245 -3.58 10.18 16.21
C ASP A 245 -3.47 9.37 14.91
N ILE A 246 -4.46 9.49 14.02
CA ILE A 246 -4.47 8.78 12.75
C ILE A 246 -4.13 9.68 11.55
N ARG A 247 -4.03 11.01 11.76
CA ARG A 247 -3.82 11.99 10.67
C ARG A 247 -2.59 11.72 9.81
N GLU A 248 -1.56 11.14 10.42
CA GLU A 248 -0.32 10.81 9.75
C GLU A 248 -0.42 9.73 8.67
N ILE A 249 -1.42 8.84 8.77
CA ILE A 249 -1.59 7.73 7.83
C ILE A 249 -2.67 8.02 6.78
N ILE A 250 -3.24 9.22 6.79
CA ILE A 250 -4.13 9.69 5.74
C ILE A 250 -3.28 10.05 4.53
N GLN A 251 -3.42 9.26 3.46
CA GLN A 251 -2.73 9.49 2.20
C GLN A 251 -3.45 10.56 1.38
N ASP A 252 -4.78 10.52 1.40
CA ASP A 252 -5.62 11.48 0.70
C ASP A 252 -6.48 12.25 1.68
N LYS A 253 -6.13 13.53 1.90
CA LYS A 253 -6.84 14.40 2.85
C LYS A 253 -8.20 14.87 2.33
N GLU A 254 -8.39 14.91 1.01
CA GLU A 254 -9.66 15.32 0.40
C GLU A 254 -10.67 14.18 0.50
N PHE A 255 -10.24 12.96 0.19
CA PHE A 255 -11.10 11.77 0.26
C PHE A 255 -10.97 10.99 1.57
N HIS A 256 -10.31 11.57 2.58
CA HIS A 256 -10.10 10.96 3.90
C HIS A 256 -9.59 9.51 3.83
N THR A 257 -8.74 9.18 2.85
CA THR A 257 -8.35 7.79 2.57
C THR A 257 -7.06 7.45 3.34
N VAL A 258 -7.10 6.40 4.15
CA VAL A 258 -5.91 5.84 4.82
C VAL A 258 -5.02 5.15 3.79
N GLY A 259 -3.71 5.41 3.82
CA GLY A 259 -2.78 4.85 2.84
C GLY A 259 -2.44 3.39 3.08
N SER A 260 -2.68 2.53 2.08
CA SER A 260 -2.29 1.11 2.15
C SER A 260 -0.78 0.92 2.33
N ALA A 261 0.04 1.87 1.88
CA ALA A 261 1.50 1.86 2.03
C ALA A 261 1.98 1.89 3.49
N TYR A 262 1.12 2.30 4.43
CA TYR A 262 1.39 2.22 5.87
C TYR A 262 1.17 0.81 6.43
N PHE A 263 0.50 -0.04 5.68
CA PHE A 263 0.32 -1.46 5.94
C PHE A 263 1.28 -2.24 5.04
N ARG A 264 1.76 -3.40 5.51
CA ARG A 264 2.56 -4.28 4.64
C ARG A 264 1.63 -5.04 3.71
N GLN A 265 1.15 -4.34 2.69
CA GLN A 265 0.20 -4.84 1.72
C GLN A 265 0.79 -6.01 0.91
N ILE A 266 0.10 -7.15 0.94
CA ILE A 266 0.46 -8.40 0.26
C ILE A 266 -0.50 -8.76 -0.89
N GLY A 267 -1.57 -8.00 -1.09
CA GLY A 267 -2.48 -8.14 -2.23
C GLY A 267 -3.70 -7.23 -2.09
N ASP A 268 -4.52 -7.15 -3.14
CA ASP A 268 -5.86 -6.55 -3.05
C ASP A 268 -6.96 -7.58 -3.27
N ILE A 269 -8.11 -7.28 -2.71
CA ILE A 269 -9.37 -8.00 -2.92
C ILE A 269 -10.36 -7.00 -3.46
N ASN A 270 -10.97 -7.29 -4.60
CA ASN A 270 -12.01 -6.47 -5.21
C ASN A 270 -13.31 -7.28 -5.21
N TYR A 271 -14.40 -6.66 -4.76
CA TYR A 271 -15.71 -7.29 -4.75
C TYR A 271 -16.68 -6.52 -5.63
N PHE A 272 -17.27 -7.21 -6.61
CA PHE A 272 -18.29 -6.64 -7.50
C PHE A 272 -19.61 -7.38 -7.29
N PRO A 273 -20.50 -6.90 -6.40
CA PRO A 273 -21.73 -7.62 -6.09
C PRO A 273 -22.53 -7.92 -7.38
N PRO A 274 -23.20 -9.09 -7.49
CA PRO A 274 -23.94 -9.42 -8.70
C PRO A 274 -25.10 -8.47 -8.92
N LYS A 275 -25.44 -8.20 -10.19
CA LYS A 275 -26.64 -7.42 -10.54
C LYS A 275 -27.88 -8.10 -9.92
N GLY A 276 -28.66 -7.35 -9.16
CA GLY A 276 -29.85 -7.84 -8.45
C GLY A 276 -29.62 -8.19 -6.98
N LEU A 277 -28.39 -8.48 -6.52
CA LEU A 277 -28.15 -8.77 -5.10
C LEU A 277 -28.21 -7.50 -4.22
N GLY A 278 -27.97 -6.31 -4.77
CA GLY A 278 -28.11 -5.04 -4.04
C GLY A 278 -29.55 -4.52 -3.95
N GLY A 279 -30.37 -4.70 -5.00
CA GLY A 279 -31.72 -4.13 -5.09
C GLY A 279 -32.88 -5.13 -5.00
N ASP A 280 -32.70 -6.36 -5.50
CA ASP A 280 -33.74 -7.41 -5.47
C ASP A 280 -33.65 -8.29 -4.24
N VAL A 281 -32.53 -8.38 -3.50
CA VAL A 281 -32.50 -9.11 -2.21
C VAL A 281 -33.43 -8.44 -1.21
N HIS A 282 -33.44 -7.11 -1.16
CA HIS A 282 -34.42 -6.35 -0.38
C HIS A 282 -35.88 -6.65 -0.82
N LYS A 283 -36.15 -6.87 -2.11
CA LYS A 283 -37.50 -7.21 -2.62
C LYS A 283 -37.89 -8.68 -2.44
N LEU A 284 -36.95 -9.60 -2.67
CA LEU A 284 -37.11 -11.05 -2.50
C LEU A 284 -37.41 -11.35 -1.03
N PHE A 285 -36.71 -10.70 -0.11
CA PHE A 285 -36.96 -10.86 1.32
C PHE A 285 -38.14 -10.04 1.84
N ALA A 286 -38.48 -8.86 1.28
CA ALA A 286 -39.77 -8.20 1.57
C ALA A 286 -40.96 -9.10 1.21
N THR A 287 -40.79 -9.98 0.21
CA THR A 287 -41.79 -10.99 -0.17
C THR A 287 -41.86 -12.15 0.83
N VAL A 288 -40.74 -12.56 1.42
CA VAL A 288 -40.66 -13.54 2.53
C VAL A 288 -41.18 -12.96 3.85
N GLU A 289 -40.94 -11.67 4.10
CA GLU A 289 -41.38 -10.90 5.27
C GLU A 289 -42.91 -10.87 5.39
N ARG A 290 -43.62 -10.70 4.25
CA ARG A 290 -45.09 -10.80 4.20
C ARG A 290 -45.64 -12.18 4.57
N LYS A 291 -44.85 -13.24 4.41
CA LYS A 291 -45.30 -14.62 4.62
C LYS A 291 -44.97 -15.17 6.02
N ASN A 292 -43.92 -14.66 6.68
CA ASN A 292 -43.35 -15.30 7.87
C ASN A 292 -43.30 -14.42 9.14
N LEU A 293 -43.91 -13.23 9.16
CA LEU A 293 -44.02 -12.43 10.39
C LEU A 293 -44.88 -13.16 11.46
N PRO A 294 -44.34 -13.47 12.65
CA PRO A 294 -45.13 -14.01 13.75
C PRO A 294 -46.15 -12.95 14.18
N LYS A 295 -47.44 -13.27 14.08
CA LYS A 295 -48.55 -12.36 14.43
C LYS A 295 -48.65 -11.98 15.92
N HIS A 296 -47.75 -12.45 16.79
CA HIS A 296 -47.91 -12.32 18.23
C HIS A 296 -46.60 -12.04 18.96
N THR A 297 -46.34 -10.77 19.27
CA THR A 297 -45.58 -10.39 20.47
C THR A 297 -46.33 -9.26 21.17
N SER A 298 -47.25 -9.63 22.05
CA SER A 298 -47.93 -8.68 22.95
C SER A 298 -46.94 -8.24 24.03
N PHE A 299 -46.60 -6.94 24.06
CA PHE A 299 -45.82 -6.39 25.15
C PHE A 299 -46.70 -6.26 26.40
N PRO A 300 -46.18 -6.57 27.60
CA PRO A 300 -46.93 -6.40 28.84
C PRO A 300 -47.24 -4.91 29.07
N PRO A 301 -48.46 -4.59 29.57
CA PRO A 301 -48.86 -3.21 29.80
C PRO A 301 -47.95 -2.55 30.87
N PRO A 302 -47.63 -1.25 30.72
CA PRO A 302 -46.78 -0.56 31.67
C PRO A 302 -47.45 -0.52 33.04
N LYS A 303 -46.70 -0.88 34.10
CA LYS A 303 -47.17 -0.78 35.50
C LYS A 303 -47.51 0.68 35.83
N GLN A 304 -48.66 0.85 36.48
CA GLN A 304 -49.28 2.14 36.77
C GLN A 304 -48.30 3.11 37.46
N ALA A 305 -48.07 4.26 36.83
CA ALA A 305 -47.36 5.40 37.41
C ALA A 305 -48.31 6.59 37.57
N HIS A 306 -48.10 7.31 38.66
CA HIS A 306 -48.90 8.41 39.21
C HIS A 306 -49.41 9.46 38.20
N ARG A 307 -50.48 10.14 38.63
CA ARG A 307 -51.32 11.17 37.98
C ARG A 307 -50.57 12.09 36.99
N SER A 308 -50.37 11.61 35.78
CA SER A 308 -50.08 12.44 34.60
C SER A 308 -51.39 12.93 33.99
N THR A 309 -51.37 14.14 33.44
CA THR A 309 -52.51 14.70 32.70
C THR A 309 -52.78 13.90 31.41
N PRO A 310 -54.01 13.94 30.85
CA PRO A 310 -54.34 13.22 29.62
C PRO A 310 -53.38 13.51 28.44
N ASP A 311 -52.93 14.77 28.30
CA ASP A 311 -52.01 15.17 27.23
C ASP A 311 -50.60 14.63 27.43
N GLU A 312 -50.09 14.58 28.66
CA GLU A 312 -48.80 13.96 28.97
C GLU A 312 -48.84 12.45 28.71
N ARG A 313 -49.96 11.79 29.01
CA ARG A 313 -50.15 10.36 28.67
C ARG A 313 -50.14 10.13 27.16
N ARG A 314 -50.80 11.00 26.38
CA ARG A 314 -50.82 10.91 24.92
C ARG A 314 -49.44 11.13 24.30
N LYS A 315 -48.72 12.18 24.72
CA LYS A 315 -47.35 12.46 24.26
C LYS A 315 -46.38 11.32 24.63
N ARG A 316 -46.51 10.77 25.84
CA ARG A 316 -45.70 9.63 26.30
C ARG A 316 -46.02 8.35 25.52
N ALA A 317 -47.30 8.06 25.26
CA ALA A 317 -47.71 6.92 24.43
C ALA A 317 -47.14 7.04 23.00
N GLN A 318 -47.24 8.21 22.37
CA GLN A 318 -46.66 8.46 21.03
C GLN A 318 -45.12 8.41 21.02
N SER A 319 -44.45 8.79 22.12
CA SER A 319 -43.01 8.62 22.26
C SER A 319 -42.65 7.15 22.36
N VAL A 320 -43.31 6.40 23.25
CA VAL A 320 -43.09 4.97 23.44
C VAL A 320 -43.39 4.18 22.16
N GLU A 321 -44.43 4.54 21.41
CA GLU A 321 -44.76 3.91 20.13
C GLU A 321 -43.70 4.18 19.06
N ARG A 322 -43.18 5.41 18.99
CA ARG A 322 -42.03 5.74 18.13
C ARG A 322 -40.77 4.99 18.54
N ASP A 323 -40.50 4.86 19.83
CA ASP A 323 -39.35 4.13 20.37
C ASP A 323 -39.46 2.63 20.10
N ILE A 324 -40.63 2.02 20.31
CA ILE A 324 -40.92 0.62 19.97
C ILE A 324 -40.77 0.40 18.46
N HIS A 325 -41.32 1.29 17.62
CA HIS A 325 -41.19 1.16 16.18
C HIS A 325 -39.72 1.29 15.74
N SER A 326 -38.97 2.23 16.33
CA SER A 326 -37.53 2.40 16.08
C SER A 326 -36.73 1.18 16.50
N MET A 327 -37.00 0.63 17.69
CA MET A 327 -36.37 -0.60 18.20
C MET A 327 -36.70 -1.81 17.33
N GLN A 328 -37.97 -1.99 16.93
CA GLN A 328 -38.38 -3.06 16.03
C GLN A 328 -37.76 -2.92 14.64
N LYS A 329 -37.63 -1.69 14.12
CA LYS A 329 -36.94 -1.41 12.86
C LYS A 329 -35.45 -1.76 12.97
N ALA A 330 -34.78 -1.36 14.05
CA ALA A 330 -33.38 -1.70 14.30
C ALA A 330 -33.16 -3.20 14.49
N HIS A 331 -34.02 -3.89 15.23
CA HIS A 331 -33.97 -5.35 15.42
C HIS A 331 -34.20 -6.09 14.09
N ARG A 332 -35.19 -5.66 13.28
CA ARG A 332 -35.44 -6.21 11.94
C ARG A 332 -34.25 -6.01 11.02
N HIS A 333 -33.67 -4.81 10.99
CA HIS A 333 -32.45 -4.53 10.22
C HIS A 333 -31.29 -5.43 10.63
N ARG A 334 -31.06 -5.63 11.94
CA ARG A 334 -30.00 -6.53 12.44
C ARG A 334 -30.24 -7.99 12.07
N TRP A 335 -31.48 -8.47 12.22
CA TRP A 335 -31.85 -9.83 11.82
C TRP A 335 -31.68 -10.04 10.31
N TYR A 336 -32.15 -9.08 9.50
CA TYR A 336 -31.98 -9.08 8.04
C TYR A 336 -30.51 -9.07 7.63
N ALA A 337 -29.69 -8.21 8.26
CA ALA A 337 -28.24 -8.17 8.05
C ALA A 337 -27.59 -9.53 8.29
N ALA A 338 -27.98 -10.21 9.39
CA ALA A 338 -27.47 -11.54 9.70
C ALA A 338 -27.86 -12.59 8.64
N GLN A 339 -29.09 -12.52 8.10
CA GLN A 339 -29.54 -13.44 7.06
C GLN A 339 -28.83 -13.23 5.72
N VAL A 340 -28.60 -11.97 5.31
CA VAL A 340 -27.85 -11.66 4.08
C VAL A 340 -26.40 -12.12 4.20
N VAL A 341 -25.75 -11.79 5.32
CA VAL A 341 -24.37 -12.24 5.61
C VAL A 341 -24.30 -13.77 5.60
N HIS A 342 -25.28 -14.46 6.18
CA HIS A 342 -25.37 -15.91 6.18
C HIS A 342 -25.59 -16.50 4.78
N TYR A 343 -26.47 -15.91 3.97
CA TYR A 343 -26.71 -16.36 2.60
C TYR A 343 -25.44 -16.23 1.74
N VAL A 344 -24.81 -15.05 1.80
CA VAL A 344 -23.57 -14.76 1.07
C VAL A 344 -22.45 -15.72 1.48
N SER A 345 -22.30 -16.01 2.78
CA SER A 345 -21.24 -16.90 3.27
C SER A 345 -21.39 -18.37 2.84
N HIS A 346 -22.55 -18.76 2.30
CA HIS A 346 -22.83 -20.12 1.83
C HIS A 346 -23.07 -20.18 0.30
N SER A 347 -22.95 -19.06 -0.41
CA SER A 347 -23.19 -18.98 -1.86
C SER A 347 -21.90 -19.12 -2.65
N ARG A 348 -21.77 -20.21 -3.42
CA ARG A 348 -20.68 -20.39 -4.38
C ARG A 348 -20.71 -19.35 -5.50
N GLU A 349 -21.90 -18.90 -5.89
CA GLU A 349 -22.07 -17.85 -6.89
C GLU A 349 -21.44 -16.54 -6.42
N THR A 350 -21.67 -16.15 -5.16
CA THR A 350 -21.12 -14.89 -4.62
C THR A 350 -19.59 -14.90 -4.56
N ALA A 351 -18.99 -16.07 -4.32
CA ALA A 351 -17.53 -16.24 -4.35
C ALA A 351 -16.93 -15.95 -5.75
N GLY A 352 -17.69 -16.17 -6.82
CA GLY A 352 -17.26 -15.89 -8.20
C GLY A 352 -17.09 -14.40 -8.53
N PHE A 353 -17.54 -13.51 -7.65
CA PHE A 353 -17.47 -12.06 -7.80
C PHE A 353 -16.37 -11.40 -6.95
N ILE A 354 -15.55 -12.23 -6.29
CA ILE A 354 -14.34 -11.80 -5.62
C ILE A 354 -13.17 -11.98 -6.58
N TYR A 355 -12.50 -10.86 -6.86
CA TYR A 355 -11.31 -10.81 -7.70
C TYR A 355 -10.13 -10.38 -6.86
N ALA A 356 -9.20 -11.31 -6.62
CA ALA A 356 -7.99 -11.01 -5.89
C ALA A 356 -6.88 -10.58 -6.85
N THR A 357 -6.10 -9.58 -6.46
CA THR A 357 -4.87 -9.17 -7.14
C THR A 357 -3.71 -9.39 -6.18
N PRO A 358 -3.30 -10.66 -5.98
CA PRO A 358 -2.26 -10.99 -5.01
C PRO A 358 -0.93 -10.35 -5.42
N ARG A 359 -0.33 -9.56 -4.53
CA ARG A 359 0.92 -8.86 -4.83
C ARG A 359 2.10 -9.82 -4.86
N GLY A 360 2.03 -10.98 -4.22
CA GLY A 360 3.04 -12.03 -4.41
C GLY A 360 2.81 -12.77 -5.72
N ALA A 361 1.61 -13.29 -5.98
CA ALA A 361 1.32 -14.13 -7.14
C ALA A 361 1.39 -13.36 -8.47
N LEU A 362 0.92 -12.11 -8.53
CA LEU A 362 1.07 -11.27 -9.73
C LEU A 362 2.53 -10.93 -10.04
N PHE A 363 3.42 -11.03 -9.05
CA PHE A 363 4.84 -10.74 -9.17
C PHE A 363 5.71 -12.00 -9.16
N SER A 364 5.15 -13.16 -8.79
CA SER A 364 5.88 -14.42 -8.67
C SER A 364 6.45 -14.79 -10.03
N PRO A 365 7.79 -14.91 -10.16
CA PRO A 365 8.41 -15.17 -11.44
C PRO A 365 7.86 -16.42 -12.12
N THR A 366 7.61 -17.51 -11.39
CA THR A 366 7.11 -18.76 -11.99
C THR A 366 5.68 -18.65 -12.50
N LEU A 367 4.79 -17.93 -11.80
CA LEU A 367 3.41 -17.76 -12.24
C LEU A 367 3.32 -16.79 -13.43
N ARG A 368 4.12 -15.73 -13.44
CA ARG A 368 4.26 -14.82 -14.60
C ARG A 368 4.68 -15.57 -15.86
N ILE A 369 5.63 -16.49 -15.71
CA ILE A 369 6.10 -17.35 -16.82
C ILE A 369 5.02 -18.34 -17.24
N LYS A 370 4.33 -19.00 -16.30
CA LYS A 370 3.19 -19.89 -16.62
C LYS A 370 2.13 -19.19 -17.47
N VAL A 371 1.74 -17.97 -17.10
CA VAL A 371 0.76 -17.17 -17.84
C VAL A 371 1.31 -16.81 -19.23
N ALA A 372 2.56 -16.35 -19.29
CA ALA A 372 3.20 -16.03 -20.56
C ALA A 372 3.29 -17.24 -21.51
N LEU A 373 3.54 -18.44 -20.97
CA LEU A 373 3.56 -19.70 -21.74
C LEU A 373 2.20 -20.03 -22.36
N LYS A 374 1.09 -19.68 -21.69
CA LYS A 374 -0.27 -19.84 -22.26
C LYS A 374 -0.51 -18.89 -23.45
N GLU A 375 0.15 -17.73 -23.47
CA GLU A 375 0.00 -16.72 -24.51
C GLU A 375 0.91 -17.00 -25.72
N SER A 376 2.23 -16.93 -25.54
CA SER A 376 3.20 -17.19 -26.61
C SER A 376 4.63 -17.33 -26.07
N ARG A 377 5.54 -17.89 -26.88
CA ARG A 377 6.96 -17.98 -26.52
C ARG A 377 7.62 -16.60 -26.41
N GLU A 378 7.32 -15.70 -27.33
CA GLU A 378 7.84 -14.33 -27.36
C GLU A 378 7.39 -13.55 -26.13
N ARG A 379 6.19 -13.87 -25.61
CA ARG A 379 5.69 -13.28 -24.37
C ARG A 379 6.54 -13.67 -23.17
N VAL A 380 6.99 -14.93 -23.09
CA VAL A 380 7.86 -15.42 -22.01
C VAL A 380 9.14 -14.61 -21.95
N TYR A 381 9.83 -14.47 -23.09
CA TYR A 381 11.06 -13.69 -23.16
C TYR A 381 10.85 -12.22 -22.79
N LYS A 382 9.78 -11.57 -23.26
CA LYS A 382 9.41 -10.21 -22.86
C LYS A 382 9.17 -10.08 -21.35
N GLU A 383 8.64 -11.12 -20.71
CA GLU A 383 8.40 -11.11 -19.28
C GLU A 383 9.69 -11.29 -18.48
N ILE A 384 10.59 -12.18 -18.92
CA ILE A 384 11.96 -12.32 -18.38
C ILE A 384 12.70 -10.98 -18.47
N GLN A 385 12.63 -10.29 -19.62
CA GLN A 385 13.25 -8.98 -19.81
C GLN A 385 12.73 -7.88 -18.86
N ARG A 386 11.54 -8.04 -18.28
CA ARG A 386 10.93 -7.09 -17.34
C ARG A 386 11.19 -7.43 -15.87
N MET A 387 11.68 -8.63 -15.56
CA MET A 387 11.99 -9.03 -14.18
C MET A 387 13.27 -8.35 -13.69
N SER A 388 13.39 -8.08 -12.38
CA SER A 388 14.65 -7.63 -11.79
C SER A 388 15.68 -8.76 -11.77
N ASP A 389 16.97 -8.43 -11.61
CA ASP A 389 18.02 -9.45 -11.53
C ASP A 389 17.76 -10.41 -10.35
N ASP A 390 17.33 -9.89 -9.21
CA ASP A 390 16.89 -10.66 -8.04
C ASP A 390 15.78 -11.68 -8.35
N MET A 391 14.76 -11.25 -9.11
CA MET A 391 13.67 -12.12 -9.56
C MET A 391 14.18 -13.19 -10.52
N LEU A 392 15.08 -12.84 -11.44
CA LEU A 392 15.67 -13.76 -12.41
C LEU A 392 16.56 -14.81 -11.75
N HIS A 393 17.38 -14.41 -10.77
CA HIS A 393 18.17 -15.35 -9.98
C HIS A 393 17.28 -16.26 -9.12
N GLY A 394 16.24 -15.71 -8.51
CA GLY A 394 15.24 -16.48 -7.77
C GLY A 394 14.54 -17.52 -8.66
N LEU A 395 14.07 -17.10 -9.83
CA LEU A 395 13.46 -17.98 -10.83
C LEU A 395 14.43 -19.05 -11.31
N SER A 396 15.67 -18.69 -11.65
CA SER A 396 16.71 -19.62 -12.09
C SER A 396 16.98 -20.68 -11.03
N ARG A 397 17.13 -20.28 -9.76
CA ARG A 397 17.28 -21.20 -8.62
C ARG A 397 16.08 -22.14 -8.50
N VAL A 398 14.86 -21.61 -8.62
CA VAL A 398 13.65 -22.44 -8.56
C VAL A 398 13.62 -23.46 -9.69
N LEU A 399 13.89 -23.06 -10.93
CA LEU A 399 13.78 -23.95 -12.11
C LEU A 399 14.93 -24.96 -12.21
N SER A 400 16.10 -24.65 -11.65
CA SER A 400 17.28 -25.54 -11.65
C SER A 400 17.36 -26.46 -10.43
N SER A 401 16.60 -26.17 -9.37
CA SER A 401 16.66 -26.91 -8.10
C SER A 401 16.30 -28.39 -8.31
N THR A 402 17.14 -29.29 -7.79
CA THR A 402 16.80 -30.72 -7.63
C THR A 402 16.14 -31.01 -6.28
N SER A 403 15.91 -29.97 -5.47
CA SER A 403 15.42 -30.09 -4.11
C SER A 403 14.08 -30.80 -4.05
N THR A 404 13.97 -31.76 -3.15
CA THR A 404 12.71 -32.46 -2.87
C THR A 404 11.77 -31.65 -1.98
N GLN A 405 12.23 -30.51 -1.46
CA GLN A 405 11.42 -29.61 -0.65
C GLN A 405 10.14 -29.24 -1.41
N SER A 406 9.01 -29.35 -0.71
CA SER A 406 7.68 -29.14 -1.29
C SER A 406 7.55 -27.77 -1.98
N ILE A 407 8.21 -26.73 -1.48
CA ILE A 407 8.15 -25.37 -2.05
C ILE A 407 8.70 -25.31 -3.48
N TYR A 408 9.87 -25.89 -3.73
CA TYR A 408 10.46 -25.88 -5.07
C TYR A 408 9.61 -26.71 -6.02
N LYS A 409 9.07 -27.84 -5.57
CA LYS A 409 8.17 -28.68 -6.38
C LYS A 409 6.92 -27.93 -6.83
N VAL A 410 6.24 -27.21 -5.93
CA VAL A 410 5.02 -26.44 -6.25
C VAL A 410 5.33 -25.30 -7.22
N LEU A 411 6.43 -24.57 -7.02
CA LEU A 411 6.79 -23.47 -7.90
C LEU A 411 7.30 -23.98 -9.26
N GLN A 412 8.01 -25.10 -9.28
CA GLN A 412 8.45 -25.77 -10.51
C GLN A 412 7.30 -26.35 -11.31
N SER A 413 6.26 -26.89 -10.68
CA SER A 413 5.11 -27.46 -11.40
C SER A 413 4.30 -26.43 -12.18
N ARG A 414 4.59 -25.13 -12.00
CA ARG A 414 4.03 -24.05 -12.81
C ARG A 414 4.68 -23.91 -14.19
N VAL A 415 5.87 -24.49 -14.37
CA VAL A 415 6.62 -24.47 -15.62
C VAL A 415 6.91 -25.91 -16.03
N ASP A 416 6.33 -26.33 -17.15
CA ASP A 416 6.50 -27.69 -17.66
C ASP A 416 7.98 -28.03 -17.82
N SER A 417 8.35 -29.26 -17.47
CA SER A 417 9.74 -29.69 -17.42
C SER A 417 10.46 -29.55 -18.77
N CYS A 418 9.71 -29.64 -19.89
CA CYS A 418 10.23 -29.42 -21.24
C CYS A 418 10.60 -27.96 -21.54
N ASP A 419 9.94 -26.98 -20.89
CA ASP A 419 10.21 -25.55 -21.09
C ASP A 419 11.35 -25.02 -20.22
N ARG A 420 11.66 -25.68 -19.09
CA ARG A 420 12.64 -25.18 -18.12
C ARG A 420 14.04 -24.94 -18.70
N PRO A 421 14.64 -25.85 -19.50
CA PRO A 421 15.97 -25.63 -20.06
C PRO A 421 16.03 -24.38 -20.94
N ARG A 422 14.99 -24.16 -21.76
CA ARG A 422 14.87 -22.96 -22.61
C ARG A 422 14.77 -21.69 -21.77
N ILE A 423 13.86 -21.66 -20.80
CA ILE A 423 13.67 -20.51 -19.91
C ILE A 423 14.95 -20.19 -19.13
N LEU A 424 15.67 -21.20 -18.65
CA LEU A 424 16.97 -21.02 -17.99
C LEU A 424 18.01 -20.40 -18.95
N GLY A 425 18.01 -20.81 -20.22
CA GLY A 425 18.83 -20.19 -21.27
C GLY A 425 18.48 -18.73 -21.50
N GLU A 426 17.19 -18.39 -21.61
CA GLU A 426 16.70 -17.02 -21.79
C GLU A 426 17.02 -16.13 -20.57
N ILE A 427 16.88 -16.65 -19.35
CA ILE A 427 17.27 -15.94 -18.12
C ILE A 427 18.77 -15.61 -18.15
N LYS A 428 19.61 -16.60 -18.51
CA LYS A 428 21.05 -16.43 -18.59
C LYS A 428 21.42 -15.36 -19.63
N GLU A 429 20.83 -15.42 -20.82
CA GLU A 429 21.04 -14.43 -21.89
C GLU A 429 20.69 -13.01 -21.44
N VAL A 430 19.54 -12.82 -20.77
CA VAL A 430 19.10 -11.51 -20.29
C VAL A 430 20.05 -10.97 -19.21
N LEU A 431 20.48 -11.81 -18.26
CA LEU A 431 21.45 -11.42 -17.22
C LEU A 431 22.80 -11.04 -17.84
N GLU A 432 23.35 -11.85 -18.74
CA GLU A 432 24.61 -11.56 -19.44
C GLU A 432 24.53 -10.26 -20.26
N SER A 433 23.41 -10.01 -20.94
CA SER A 433 23.16 -8.77 -21.68
C SER A 433 23.11 -7.55 -20.76
N ARG A 434 22.46 -7.66 -19.60
CA ARG A 434 22.40 -6.58 -18.58
C ARG A 434 23.78 -6.31 -17.98
N ASP A 435 24.54 -7.35 -17.66
CA ASP A 435 25.91 -7.22 -17.15
C ASP A 435 26.85 -6.62 -18.18
N ALA A 436 26.71 -6.96 -19.47
CA ALA A 436 27.46 -6.32 -20.55
C ALA A 436 27.12 -4.81 -20.65
N LYS A 437 25.83 -4.46 -20.63
CA LYS A 437 25.38 -3.04 -20.62
C LYS A 437 25.88 -2.29 -19.41
N LYS A 438 25.83 -2.90 -18.22
CA LYS A 438 26.33 -2.35 -16.96
C LYS A 438 27.85 -2.13 -17.02
N ARG A 439 28.62 -3.11 -17.50
CA ARG A 439 30.07 -2.96 -17.70
C ARG A 439 30.39 -1.82 -18.67
N ASN A 440 29.72 -1.75 -19.81
CA ASN A 440 29.91 -0.66 -20.77
C ASN A 440 29.58 0.72 -20.15
N SER A 441 28.44 0.82 -19.46
CA SER A 441 28.05 2.05 -18.76
C SER A 441 29.08 2.46 -17.72
N ASN A 442 29.54 1.51 -16.89
CA ASN A 442 30.54 1.73 -15.86
C ASN A 442 31.89 2.18 -16.44
N SER A 443 32.33 1.60 -17.56
CA SER A 443 33.52 2.04 -18.30
C SER A 443 33.37 3.47 -18.80
N GLN A 444 32.20 3.84 -19.34
CA GLN A 444 31.93 5.23 -19.76
C GLN A 444 31.98 6.22 -18.58
N GLN A 445 31.51 5.83 -17.39
CA GLN A 445 31.61 6.70 -16.20
C GLN A 445 33.06 6.90 -15.76
N LEU A 446 33.89 5.86 -15.82
CA LEU A 446 35.31 5.99 -15.53
C LEU A 446 36.01 6.91 -16.54
N GLU A 447 35.68 6.77 -17.83
CA GLU A 447 36.25 7.62 -18.88
C GLU A 447 35.90 9.10 -18.69
N LYS A 448 34.66 9.40 -18.25
CA LYS A 448 34.27 10.77 -17.89
C LYS A 448 35.17 11.37 -16.81
N LEU A 449 35.51 10.61 -15.77
CA LEU A 449 36.40 11.09 -14.71
C LEU A 449 37.84 11.30 -15.21
N LYS A 450 38.33 10.42 -16.09
CA LYS A 450 39.65 10.62 -16.72
C LYS A 450 39.70 11.89 -17.55
N ASN A 451 38.63 12.20 -18.29
CA ASN A 451 38.53 13.43 -19.08
C ASN A 451 38.53 14.70 -18.21
N LEU A 452 38.18 14.58 -16.92
CA LEU A 452 38.31 15.63 -15.91
C LEU A 452 39.72 15.66 -15.27
N ASN A 453 40.70 14.94 -15.81
CA ASN A 453 42.06 14.81 -15.31
C ASN A 453 42.15 14.26 -13.86
N ILE A 454 41.18 13.46 -13.44
CA ILE A 454 41.19 12.81 -12.13
C ILE A 454 42.12 11.60 -12.18
N GLN A 455 42.99 11.47 -11.18
CA GLN A 455 43.89 10.31 -11.08
C GLN A 455 43.11 8.99 -11.01
N LEU A 456 43.57 7.98 -11.76
CA LEU A 456 42.85 6.73 -11.97
C LEU A 456 42.51 5.99 -10.67
N ASN A 457 43.43 5.96 -9.71
CA ASN A 457 43.22 5.36 -8.38
C ASN A 457 42.09 6.08 -7.61
N HIS A 458 42.07 7.42 -7.62
CA HIS A 458 41.02 8.23 -6.97
C HIS A 458 39.67 8.05 -7.66
N ALA A 459 39.64 8.04 -9.00
CA ALA A 459 38.43 7.79 -9.78
C ALA A 459 37.83 6.41 -9.46
N ASN A 460 38.63 5.34 -9.50
CA ASN A 460 38.17 3.99 -9.20
C ASN A 460 37.64 3.85 -7.77
N LEU A 461 38.34 4.42 -6.79
CA LEU A 461 37.91 4.36 -5.39
C LEU A 461 36.61 5.15 -5.17
N ALA A 462 36.51 6.37 -5.72
CA ALA A 462 35.30 7.18 -5.61
C ALA A 462 34.09 6.54 -6.30
N LEU A 463 34.27 5.96 -7.50
CA LEU A 463 33.21 5.21 -8.17
C LEU A 463 32.75 4.01 -7.34
N LYS A 464 33.69 3.24 -6.75
CA LYS A 464 33.36 2.12 -5.88
C LYS A 464 32.56 2.56 -4.65
N LEU A 465 33.01 3.62 -3.97
CA LEU A 465 32.38 4.15 -2.76
C LEU A 465 30.98 4.75 -3.02
N THR A 466 30.73 5.24 -4.24
CA THR A 466 29.46 5.85 -4.65
C THR A 466 28.56 4.93 -5.48
N SER A 467 28.96 3.67 -5.66
CA SER A 467 28.20 2.67 -6.42
C SER A 467 26.81 2.46 -5.81
N GLY A 468 25.79 2.41 -6.68
CA GLY A 468 24.43 2.07 -6.26
C GLY A 468 24.30 0.59 -5.90
N ALA A 469 23.18 0.20 -5.28
CA ALA A 469 22.89 -1.21 -4.99
C ALA A 469 22.88 -2.11 -6.23
N SER A 470 22.54 -1.56 -7.41
CA SER A 470 22.60 -2.27 -8.69
C SER A 470 24.04 -2.45 -9.23
N GLY A 471 25.04 -1.87 -8.58
CA GLY A 471 26.43 -1.81 -9.05
C GLY A 471 26.65 -0.88 -10.25
N LEU A 472 25.67 -0.06 -10.63
CA LEU A 472 25.87 1.03 -11.57
C LEU A 472 26.69 2.14 -10.91
N LEU A 473 27.71 2.61 -11.63
CA LEU A 473 28.58 3.70 -11.20
C LEU A 473 28.03 5.05 -11.68
N SER A 474 28.46 6.13 -11.06
CA SER A 474 28.08 7.49 -11.45
C SER A 474 29.29 8.41 -11.36
N ALA A 475 29.77 8.91 -12.51
CA ALA A 475 30.86 9.88 -12.57
C ALA A 475 30.50 11.14 -11.79
N PHE A 476 29.26 11.62 -11.92
CA PHE A 476 28.77 12.78 -11.19
C PHE A 476 28.89 12.62 -9.66
N ARG A 477 28.44 11.48 -9.11
CA ARG A 477 28.57 11.23 -7.66
C ARG A 477 30.02 11.10 -7.22
N ALA A 478 30.82 10.36 -7.99
CA ALA A 478 32.24 10.17 -7.71
C ALA A 478 33.00 11.50 -7.76
N GLU A 479 32.72 12.37 -8.74
CA GLU A 479 33.28 13.71 -8.85
C GLU A 479 32.91 14.56 -7.63
N ASN A 480 31.63 14.62 -7.25
CA ASN A 480 31.20 15.36 -6.05
C ASN A 480 31.89 14.85 -4.78
N LEU A 481 32.10 13.54 -4.67
CA LEU A 481 32.82 12.94 -3.53
C LEU A 481 34.28 13.41 -3.52
N LEU A 482 34.92 13.41 -4.68
CA LEU A 482 36.31 13.86 -4.84
C LEU A 482 36.46 15.35 -4.55
N GLN A 483 35.53 16.20 -5.01
CA GLN A 483 35.52 17.63 -4.71
C GLN A 483 35.34 17.91 -3.21
N ALA A 484 34.51 17.11 -2.53
CA ALA A 484 34.35 17.23 -1.08
C ALA A 484 35.59 16.75 -0.32
N SER A 485 36.27 15.71 -0.80
CA SER A 485 37.31 15.02 -0.02
C SER A 485 38.72 15.50 -0.32
N ILE A 486 39.03 15.83 -1.58
CA ILE A 486 40.40 16.12 -2.02
C ILE A 486 40.42 17.53 -2.62
N SER A 487 41.07 18.46 -1.94
CA SER A 487 41.20 19.87 -2.30
C SER A 487 41.73 20.07 -3.72
N LYS A 488 42.62 19.20 -4.21
CA LYS A 488 43.12 19.22 -5.59
C LYS A 488 42.00 19.20 -6.65
N TYR A 489 40.90 18.50 -6.38
CA TYR A 489 39.77 18.41 -7.31
C TYR A 489 38.64 19.40 -6.95
N ARG A 490 38.77 20.12 -5.84
CA ARG A 490 37.74 21.03 -5.33
C ARG A 490 37.73 22.34 -6.14
N PRO A 491 36.56 22.81 -6.62
CA PRO A 491 36.42 24.12 -7.25
C PRO A 491 36.90 25.25 -6.33
N LYS A 492 37.44 26.33 -6.90
CA LYS A 492 38.03 27.45 -6.15
C LYS A 492 37.02 28.10 -5.21
N GLU A 493 35.75 28.15 -5.61
CA GLU A 493 34.64 28.70 -4.83
C GLU A 493 34.40 27.88 -3.55
N LEU A 494 34.52 26.55 -3.64
CA LEU A 494 34.40 25.67 -2.48
C LEU A 494 35.64 25.73 -1.59
N ILE A 495 36.84 25.89 -2.17
CA ILE A 495 38.07 26.12 -1.39
C ILE A 495 37.96 27.41 -0.59
N ALA A 496 37.50 28.50 -1.22
CA ALA A 496 37.33 29.79 -0.54
C ALA A 496 36.32 29.72 0.62
N LYS A 497 35.25 28.92 0.46
CA LYS A 497 34.17 28.81 1.45
C LYS A 497 34.44 27.81 2.56
N TYR A 498 35.08 26.68 2.26
CA TYR A 498 35.22 25.53 3.17
C TYR A 498 36.68 25.14 3.45
N GLY A 499 37.64 25.90 2.93
CA GLY A 499 39.07 25.65 3.10
C GLY A 499 39.65 24.63 2.12
N SER A 500 40.96 24.40 2.22
CA SER A 500 41.74 23.46 1.40
C SER A 500 42.09 22.17 2.13
N GLU A 501 41.47 21.89 3.28
CA GLU A 501 41.71 20.64 4.01
C GLU A 501 41.22 19.43 3.20
N ASP A 502 42.04 18.37 3.18
CA ASP A 502 41.72 17.07 2.61
C ASP A 502 41.08 16.18 3.69
N TYR A 503 40.04 15.46 3.30
CA TYR A 503 39.32 14.52 4.14
C TYR A 503 39.50 13.09 3.59
N ASP A 504 39.52 12.10 4.49
CA ASP A 504 39.52 10.70 4.09
C ASP A 504 38.30 10.40 3.20
N LEU A 505 38.56 9.83 2.03
CA LEU A 505 37.55 9.60 0.99
C LEU A 505 36.47 8.62 1.46
N THR A 506 36.84 7.62 2.28
CA THR A 506 35.89 6.63 2.82
C THR A 506 34.97 7.28 3.84
N LYS A 507 35.52 8.11 4.73
CA LYS A 507 34.76 8.89 5.71
C LYS A 507 33.82 9.87 5.02
N ALA A 508 34.30 10.65 4.04
CA ALA A 508 33.48 11.59 3.29
C ALA A 508 32.30 10.91 2.55
N ALA A 509 32.52 9.69 2.03
CA ALA A 509 31.46 8.92 1.38
C ALA A 509 30.30 8.58 2.33
N LEU A 510 30.53 8.46 3.63
CA LEU A 510 29.47 8.25 4.62
C LEU A 510 28.55 9.47 4.73
N TYR A 511 29.09 10.68 4.66
CA TYR A 511 28.29 11.92 4.66
C TYR A 511 27.56 12.10 3.32
N GLN A 512 28.23 11.87 2.19
CA GLN A 512 27.66 12.06 0.85
C GLN A 512 26.42 11.18 0.60
N ARG A 513 26.34 9.98 1.21
CA ARG A 513 25.15 9.12 1.17
C ARG A 513 23.87 9.85 1.63
N HIS A 514 24.02 10.86 2.47
CA HIS A 514 22.93 11.68 3.00
C HIS A 514 22.93 13.11 2.46
N ALA A 515 24.09 13.63 2.07
CA ALA A 515 24.29 14.99 1.58
C ALA A 515 24.90 14.99 0.16
N PHE A 516 24.08 14.66 -0.84
CA PHE A 516 24.46 14.27 -2.20
C PHE A 516 25.52 15.13 -2.93
N TYR A 517 25.48 16.46 -2.81
CA TYR A 517 26.39 17.40 -3.50
C TYR A 517 27.66 17.69 -2.69
N ALA A 518 28.76 18.03 -3.37
CA ALA A 518 30.06 18.31 -2.72
C ALA A 518 29.97 19.36 -1.59
N GLU A 519 29.30 20.48 -1.86
CA GLU A 519 29.06 21.54 -0.87
C GLU A 519 28.28 21.04 0.36
N SER A 520 27.21 20.28 0.14
CA SER A 520 26.40 19.74 1.23
C SER A 520 27.17 18.69 2.03
N THR A 521 28.01 17.89 1.37
CA THR A 521 28.91 16.93 2.03
C THR A 521 29.91 17.66 2.94
N LEU A 522 30.57 18.72 2.46
CA LEU A 522 31.49 19.54 3.24
C LEU A 522 30.81 20.17 4.46
N ARG A 523 29.62 20.76 4.28
CA ARG A 523 28.81 21.30 5.40
C ARG A 523 28.51 20.23 6.45
N ALA A 524 28.21 19.00 6.03
CA ALA A 524 27.89 17.91 6.94
C ALA A 524 29.13 17.42 7.72
N ILE A 525 30.29 17.34 7.06
CA ILE A 525 31.56 17.01 7.72
C ILE A 525 31.90 18.04 8.80
N LEU A 526 31.81 19.33 8.47
CA LEU A 526 32.10 20.42 9.41
C LEU A 526 31.09 20.47 10.57
N LEU A 527 29.81 20.20 10.30
CA LEU A 527 28.78 20.14 11.32
C LEU A 527 29.06 19.01 12.31
N ASP A 528 29.42 17.82 11.82
CA ASP A 528 29.76 16.68 12.67
C ASP A 528 31.06 16.92 13.44
N ALA A 529 32.08 17.51 12.84
CA ALA A 529 33.29 17.90 13.56
C ALA A 529 33.01 18.86 14.73
N LYS A 530 31.99 19.72 14.59
CA LYS A 530 31.55 20.65 15.63
C LYS A 530 30.65 20.01 16.68
N GLU A 531 29.70 19.16 16.27
CA GLU A 531 28.62 18.66 17.15
C GLU A 531 28.80 17.20 17.61
N GLY A 532 29.63 16.40 16.94
CA GLY A 532 29.85 14.99 17.26
C GLY A 532 28.62 14.09 17.06
N ILE A 533 27.76 14.40 16.09
CA ILE A 533 26.45 13.75 15.86
C ILE A 533 26.50 12.57 14.87
N GLY A 534 27.65 12.33 14.26
CA GLY A 534 27.91 11.29 13.28
C GLY A 534 27.45 11.64 11.85
N PRO A 535 27.94 10.89 10.83
CA PRO A 535 27.72 11.23 9.43
C PRO A 535 26.27 11.22 8.96
N ALA A 536 25.49 10.24 9.41
CA ALA A 536 24.11 10.08 8.98
C ALA A 536 23.21 11.23 9.46
N GLU A 537 23.36 11.64 10.72
CA GLU A 537 22.56 12.70 11.31
C GLU A 537 22.98 14.07 10.79
N ALA A 538 24.29 14.33 10.69
CA ALA A 538 24.81 15.56 10.10
C ALA A 538 24.35 15.72 8.64
N GLY A 539 24.45 14.66 7.83
CA GLY A 539 24.01 14.68 6.44
C GLY A 539 22.50 14.93 6.29
N LYS A 540 21.66 14.32 7.14
CA LYS A 540 20.21 14.58 7.15
C LYS A 540 19.90 16.03 7.53
N LYS A 541 20.51 16.57 8.59
CA LYS A 541 20.32 17.97 9.01
C LYS A 541 20.67 18.93 7.88
N ILE A 542 21.82 18.74 7.23
CA ILE A 542 22.23 19.59 6.10
C ILE A 542 21.29 19.42 4.90
N ALA A 543 20.87 18.20 4.56
CA ALA A 543 19.92 17.99 3.48
C ALA A 543 18.58 18.72 3.73
N MET A 544 18.09 18.72 4.97
CA MET A 544 16.89 19.47 5.38
C MET A 544 17.10 20.99 5.28
N LEU A 545 18.26 21.49 5.70
CA LEU A 545 18.61 22.91 5.56
C LEU A 545 18.69 23.33 4.09
N CYS A 546 19.38 22.56 3.25
CA CYS A 546 19.46 22.82 1.81
C CYS A 546 18.07 22.79 1.15
N ALA A 547 17.19 21.85 1.55
CA ALA A 547 15.82 21.79 1.04
C ALA A 547 15.00 23.04 1.46
N LYS A 548 15.19 23.51 2.69
CA LYS A 548 14.58 24.76 3.19
C LYS A 548 15.09 25.97 2.42
N GLU A 549 16.41 26.12 2.26
CA GLU A 549 17.04 27.21 1.49
C GLU A 549 16.55 27.21 0.02
N ALA A 550 16.44 26.03 -0.60
CA ALA A 550 15.91 25.90 -1.96
C ALA A 550 14.44 26.29 -2.06
N HIS A 551 13.62 25.90 -1.07
CA HIS A 551 12.22 26.28 -1.00
C HIS A 551 12.04 27.79 -0.82
N GLU A 552 12.83 28.42 0.05
CA GLU A 552 12.83 29.88 0.26
C GLU A 552 13.23 30.64 -1.01
N ARG A 553 14.25 30.16 -1.74
CA ARG A 553 14.63 30.72 -3.05
C ARG A 553 13.52 30.57 -4.08
N TRP A 554 12.88 29.40 -4.13
CA TRP A 554 11.75 29.15 -5.03
C TRP A 554 10.55 30.05 -4.71
N GLU A 555 10.20 30.24 -3.44
CA GLU A 555 9.15 31.18 -3.03
C GLU A 555 9.51 32.63 -3.36
N ALA A 556 10.77 33.03 -3.19
CA ALA A 556 11.23 34.36 -3.58
C ALA A 556 11.11 34.58 -5.10
N LEU A 557 11.52 33.60 -5.91
CA LEU A 557 11.35 33.63 -7.37
C LEU A 557 9.87 33.63 -7.77
N ARG A 558 9.04 32.83 -7.11
CA ARG A 558 7.59 32.79 -7.33
C ARG A 558 6.94 34.14 -7.06
N LYS A 559 7.24 34.78 -5.93
CA LYS A 559 6.74 36.12 -5.59
C LYS A 559 7.23 37.19 -6.55
N ARG A 560 8.51 37.14 -6.94
CA ARG A 560 9.07 38.04 -7.95
C ARG A 560 8.33 37.89 -9.28
N ARG A 561 8.06 36.65 -9.69
CA ARG A 561 7.27 36.34 -10.89
C ARG A 561 5.84 36.86 -10.80
N GLU A 562 5.16 36.65 -9.68
CA GLU A 562 3.81 37.19 -9.46
C GLU A 562 3.79 38.72 -9.58
N GLY A 563 4.83 39.40 -9.06
CA GLY A 563 5.01 40.84 -9.22
C GLY A 563 5.22 41.27 -10.68
N ILE A 564 6.05 40.55 -11.44
CA ILE A 564 6.27 40.81 -12.87
C ILE A 564 4.99 40.60 -13.67
N VAL A 565 4.25 39.50 -13.43
CA VAL A 565 2.97 39.21 -14.08
C VAL A 565 1.96 40.33 -13.81
N ALA A 566 1.82 40.74 -12.55
CA ALA A 566 0.92 41.82 -12.18
C ALA A 566 1.29 43.15 -12.88
N LEU A 567 2.58 43.46 -12.98
CA LEU A 567 3.08 44.64 -13.68
C LEU A 567 2.77 44.58 -15.18
N LEU A 568 3.04 43.44 -15.85
CA LEU A 568 2.78 43.27 -17.28
C LEU A 568 1.29 43.38 -17.61
N ASN A 569 0.44 42.74 -16.81
CA ASN A 569 -1.02 42.84 -16.92
C ASN A 569 -1.50 44.29 -16.76
N SER A 570 -0.91 45.05 -15.81
CA SER A 570 -1.25 46.46 -15.63
C SER A 570 -0.86 47.36 -16.83
N LYS A 571 0.06 46.88 -17.68
CA LYS A 571 0.55 47.57 -18.87
C LYS A 571 -0.10 47.08 -20.17
N GLY A 572 -1.01 46.11 -20.09
CA GLY A 572 -1.67 45.52 -21.28
C GLY A 572 -0.71 44.77 -22.20
N LEU A 573 0.41 44.25 -21.68
CA LEU A 573 1.39 43.50 -22.45
C LEU A 573 0.98 42.03 -22.56
N ASP A 574 1.08 41.48 -23.77
CA ASP A 574 0.61 40.14 -24.17
C ASP A 574 1.42 38.99 -23.53
N ASP A 575 0.75 37.84 -23.36
CA ASP A 575 1.27 36.61 -22.75
C ASP A 575 2.54 36.09 -23.44
N LYS A 576 2.80 36.46 -24.70
CA LYS A 576 4.01 36.08 -25.44
C LYS A 576 5.30 36.63 -24.84
N LEU A 577 5.26 37.76 -24.13
CA LEU A 577 6.45 38.29 -23.44
C LEU A 577 6.83 37.43 -22.23
N MET A 578 5.86 36.73 -21.62
CA MET A 578 6.09 35.83 -20.50
C MET A 578 6.92 34.61 -20.90
N ASP A 579 6.75 34.08 -22.10
CA ASP A 579 7.54 32.95 -22.61
C ASP A 579 9.01 33.33 -22.83
N VAL A 580 9.28 34.58 -23.23
CA VAL A 580 10.65 35.11 -23.38
C VAL A 580 11.32 35.30 -22.01
N ILE A 581 10.59 35.84 -21.03
CA ILE A 581 11.12 35.98 -19.66
C ILE A 581 11.37 34.60 -19.03
N TYR A 582 10.47 33.64 -19.28
CA TYR A 582 10.60 32.28 -18.78
C TYR A 582 11.83 31.56 -19.37
N SER A 583 12.06 31.70 -20.67
CA SER A 583 13.24 31.12 -21.33
C SER A 583 14.55 31.76 -20.87
N TYR A 584 14.55 33.06 -20.53
CA TYR A 584 15.72 33.75 -20.01
C TYR A 584 16.06 33.36 -18.57
N GLU A 585 15.07 33.31 -17.67
CA GLU A 585 15.32 32.98 -16.25
C GLU A 585 15.64 31.50 -16.01
N VAL A 586 15.10 30.57 -16.81
CA VAL A 586 15.44 29.13 -16.69
C VAL A 586 16.86 28.84 -17.20
N SER A 587 17.41 29.72 -18.04
CA SER A 587 18.77 29.60 -18.57
C SER A 587 19.87 30.11 -17.61
N GLN A 588 19.48 30.86 -16.58
CA GLN A 588 20.33 31.39 -15.51
C GLN A 588 20.25 30.48 -14.29
#